data_AF-A0A662FSN4-F1
#
_entry.id   AF-A0A662FSN4-F1
#
_cell.length_a   1.000
_cell.length_b   1.000
_cell.length_c   1.000
_cell.angle_alpha   90.00
_cell.angle_beta   90.00
_cell.angle_gamma   90.00
#
_symmetry.space_group_name_H-M   'P 1'
#
loop_
_entity.id
_entity.type
_entity.pdbx_description
1 polymer ?
#
loop_
_entity_poly.entity_id
_entity_poly.type
_entity_poly.pdbx_seq_one_letter_code
_entity_poly.pdbx_strand_id
1 'polypeptide(L)'
;ALSIAITLWIEGIIGITGFGSRVIRIVTYGDMEVKGIEVGSQFRLFLKNLGGDPIYIDMILIDSKYKAIFVSARNSEGESRLVEDRTVIMIYPGETVEIYGIVKGVKLAPATVHEITIHTALGLQYTRPIRAEYCGIGIGLGNETNRGAYCTGVKRGDGKIACILVDTIKNRLRKKLVNGRIEVYVWEEEQPIYMESLPPDLAEIDPEEQVTLKLYFGIPPGYEDQPLIVHLIYDVEGGGEREEFAYYMDPPQPIYIYILWLGEDTPGSWVDPTIMKSIAQSIIDPGHVIMIDSSQKLYEFFKDPPEGAIIINCHGEGLPAPTKDDILNDTDSYISDIYDEGHDPDNTGDHVPVYIPRYWKIWFRYVSSKINEKGLIFTHAVGIFGWYLITTPDSTNPTYSHYDWRPSIVYTGSCCGDNGRFHRDGRWTGTAIERNGLKEFLNISTITYTTYPVHGEAEKRSNDLEDLEKLFLITFPEKVGDTGSGWTSWRSLNEAPNLVFWFYSTENIAADFPYASIAIKVGNGFFIHNAWPPASVLYTENPSWDANQFISYAAIYFSVYIYIKHYVLGDI
;
A
#
# COMPACT_ATOMS: atom_id res chain seq x y z
N ALA A 1 15.20 69.13 41.56
CA ALA A 1 15.95 68.18 40.71
C ALA A 1 15.52 66.74 41.00
N LEU A 2 15.79 66.20 42.20
CA LEU A 2 15.42 64.82 42.55
C LEU A 2 13.90 64.55 42.48
N SER A 3 13.07 65.46 43.00
CA SER A 3 11.61 65.36 42.90
C SER A 3 11.12 65.33 41.45
N ILE A 4 11.66 66.19 40.59
CA ILE A 4 11.34 66.23 39.16
C ILE A 4 11.76 64.92 38.48
N ALA A 5 12.96 64.39 38.81
CA ALA A 5 13.42 63.11 38.26
C ALA A 5 12.53 61.94 38.69
N ILE A 6 12.12 61.91 39.97
CA ILE A 6 11.20 60.89 40.49
C ILE A 6 9.82 61.04 39.85
N THR A 7 9.29 62.26 39.69
CA THR A 7 8.02 62.50 39.02
C THR A 7 8.07 62.06 37.57
N LEU A 8 9.11 62.40 36.81
CA LEU A 8 9.29 61.95 35.42
C LEU A 8 9.50 60.43 35.31
N TRP A 9 10.18 59.82 36.28
CA TRP A 9 10.35 58.37 36.35
C TRP A 9 9.04 57.66 36.68
N ILE A 10 8.25 58.19 37.62
CA ILE A 10 6.92 57.67 37.96
C ILE A 10 5.95 57.92 36.80
N GLU A 11 5.99 59.06 36.12
CA GLU A 11 5.23 59.31 34.89
C GLU A 11 5.67 58.38 33.76
N GLY A 12 6.96 58.04 33.68
CA GLY A 12 7.46 57.01 32.78
C GLY A 12 6.93 55.62 33.14
N ILE A 13 6.95 55.24 34.41
CA ILE A 13 6.37 53.98 34.91
C ILE A 13 4.86 53.96 34.68
N ILE A 14 4.13 55.05 34.93
CA ILE A 14 2.68 55.18 34.68
C ILE A 14 2.40 55.28 33.17
N GLY A 15 3.33 55.78 32.37
CA GLY A 15 3.26 55.69 30.91
C GLY A 15 3.38 54.24 30.44
N ILE A 16 4.24 53.47 31.11
CA ILE A 16 4.43 52.02 30.88
C ILE A 16 3.29 51.19 31.50
N THR A 17 2.67 51.60 32.61
CA THR A 17 1.72 50.79 33.42
C THR A 17 0.27 51.29 33.43
N GLY A 18 0.04 52.61 33.31
CA GLY A 18 -1.24 53.31 33.53
C GLY A 18 -1.97 53.78 32.26
N PHE A 19 -1.27 54.08 31.17
CA PHE A 19 -1.85 54.01 29.81
C PHE A 19 -1.61 52.59 29.32
N GLY A 20 -2.41 51.63 29.84
CA GLY A 20 -2.24 50.18 29.68
C GLY A 20 -1.43 49.82 28.44
N SER A 21 -0.15 49.52 28.64
CA SER A 21 0.84 49.24 27.58
C SER A 21 0.23 48.24 26.60
N ARG A 22 -0.33 48.80 25.52
CA ARG A 22 -0.76 48.14 24.29
C ARG A 22 -1.33 46.74 24.53
N VAL A 23 -2.44 46.64 25.28
CA VAL A 23 -3.06 45.38 25.74
C VAL A 23 -2.80 44.24 24.76
N ILE A 24 -1.87 43.34 25.08
CA ILE A 24 -1.65 42.14 24.29
C ILE A 24 -2.93 41.31 24.44
N ARG A 25 -3.74 41.30 23.39
CA ARG A 25 -5.03 40.61 23.38
C ARG A 25 -5.10 39.76 22.14
N ILE A 26 -4.83 38.47 22.32
CA ILE A 26 -5.01 37.48 21.27
C ILE A 26 -6.44 36.95 21.39
N VAL A 27 -7.14 36.87 20.26
CA VAL A 27 -8.44 36.22 20.19
C VAL A 27 -8.38 35.17 19.09
N THR A 28 -8.81 33.96 19.43
CA THR A 28 -9.08 32.92 18.43
C THR A 28 -10.40 33.24 17.72
N TYR A 29 -10.36 33.30 16.39
CA TYR A 29 -11.52 33.52 15.56
C TYR A 29 -12.00 32.19 14.98
N GLY A 30 -13.29 31.88 15.18
CA GLY A 30 -13.86 30.62 14.75
C GLY A 30 -13.45 29.43 15.63
N ASP A 31 -13.82 28.24 15.14
CA ASP A 31 -13.47 26.96 15.73
C ASP A 31 -12.10 26.50 15.21
N MET A 32 -11.49 25.52 15.89
CA MET A 32 -10.26 24.89 15.44
C MET A 32 -10.64 23.86 14.40
N GLU A 33 -10.05 23.94 13.23
CA GLU A 33 -10.29 22.95 12.21
C GLU A 33 -9.26 21.85 12.31
N VAL A 34 -9.68 20.59 12.19
CA VAL A 34 -8.82 19.44 12.49
C VAL A 34 -8.89 18.36 11.43
N LYS A 35 -7.74 17.69 11.21
CA LYS A 35 -7.64 16.40 10.54
C LYS A 35 -6.85 15.48 11.46
N GLY A 36 -7.57 14.62 12.18
CA GLY A 36 -7.01 13.78 13.22
C GLY A 36 -6.65 12.37 12.75
N ILE A 37 -5.40 11.99 12.95
CA ILE A 37 -4.95 10.58 13.08
C ILE A 37 -4.35 10.42 14.48
N GLU A 38 -4.38 9.22 15.04
CA GLU A 38 -4.10 9.00 16.48
C GLU A 38 -2.68 9.39 16.91
N VAL A 39 -1.73 9.36 15.98
CA VAL A 39 -0.31 9.57 16.27
C VAL A 39 0.13 11.02 16.07
N GLY A 40 -0.48 11.73 15.11
CA GLY A 40 -0.17 13.13 14.79
C GLY A 40 -1.35 13.86 14.14
N SER A 41 -2.02 14.74 14.87
CA SER A 41 -3.15 15.50 14.34
C SER A 41 -2.74 16.83 13.75
N GLN A 42 -3.35 17.19 12.63
CA GLN A 42 -3.19 18.49 12.00
C GLN A 42 -4.30 19.41 12.50
N PHE A 43 -3.97 20.68 12.69
CA PHE A 43 -4.95 21.70 13.02
C PHE A 43 -4.70 23.00 12.26
N ARG A 44 -5.79 23.74 12.10
CA ARG A 44 -5.79 25.10 11.58
C ARG A 44 -6.55 26.01 12.55
N LEU A 45 -5.96 27.15 12.85
CA LEU A 45 -6.45 28.10 13.85
C LEU A 45 -6.26 29.53 13.35
N PHE A 46 -7.29 30.37 13.48
CA PHE A 46 -7.17 31.80 13.19
C PHE A 46 -6.94 32.58 14.49
N LEU A 47 -5.82 33.28 14.58
CA LEU A 47 -5.47 34.15 15.69
C LEU A 47 -5.47 35.61 15.25
N LYS A 48 -6.17 36.46 16.01
CA LYS A 48 -6.15 37.90 15.79
C LYS A 48 -5.52 38.63 16.95
N ASN A 49 -4.60 39.53 16.64
CA ASN A 49 -4.03 40.47 17.60
C ASN A 49 -4.93 41.71 17.70
N LEU A 50 -5.66 41.85 18.81
CA LEU A 50 -6.46 43.04 19.13
C LEU A 50 -5.68 44.09 19.95
N GLY A 51 -4.40 43.83 20.20
CA GLY A 51 -3.51 44.72 20.93
C GLY A 51 -2.91 45.83 20.08
N GLY A 52 -2.12 46.68 20.74
CA GLY A 52 -1.44 47.80 20.10
C GLY A 52 0.00 47.50 19.68
N ASP A 53 0.53 46.32 20.02
CA ASP A 53 1.90 45.86 19.75
C ASP A 53 1.91 44.57 18.93
N PRO A 54 2.93 44.34 18.09
CA PRO A 54 3.19 43.02 17.52
C PRO A 54 3.37 41.98 18.62
N ILE A 55 2.84 40.78 18.39
CA ILE A 55 2.94 39.66 19.32
C ILE A 55 3.77 38.56 18.69
N TYR A 56 4.65 37.96 19.48
CA TYR A 56 5.46 36.80 19.09
C TYR A 56 4.96 35.58 19.86
N ILE A 57 4.42 34.60 19.15
CA ILE A 57 3.95 33.32 19.69
C ILE A 57 5.07 32.31 19.50
N ASP A 58 5.59 31.77 20.59
CA ASP A 58 6.67 30.79 20.59
C ASP A 58 6.18 29.35 20.80
N MET A 59 4.95 29.18 21.31
CA MET A 59 4.39 27.87 21.57
C MET A 59 2.86 27.88 21.60
N ILE A 60 2.27 26.84 21.00
CA ILE A 60 0.85 26.50 21.18
C ILE A 60 0.80 25.10 21.80
N LEU A 61 0.04 24.95 22.87
CA LEU A 61 -0.26 23.68 23.52
C LEU A 61 -1.73 23.33 23.31
N ILE A 62 -2.00 22.08 22.99
CA ILE A 62 -3.33 21.49 22.94
C ILE A 62 -3.52 20.62 24.18
N ASP A 63 -4.67 20.78 24.84
CA ASP A 63 -5.04 20.20 26.12
C ASP A 63 -3.96 20.41 27.19
N SER A 64 -3.30 21.59 27.14
CA SER A 64 -2.19 22.01 28.00
C SER A 64 -1.03 21.02 28.11
N LYS A 65 -0.94 20.07 27.16
CA LYS A 65 0.01 18.96 27.19
C LYS A 65 0.76 18.80 25.88
N TYR A 66 0.05 18.90 24.76
CA TYR A 66 0.58 18.52 23.47
C TYR A 66 1.08 19.74 22.72
N LYS A 67 2.40 19.84 22.56
CA LYS A 67 3.04 20.95 21.86
C LYS A 67 2.81 20.86 20.36
N ALA A 68 2.33 21.95 19.78
CA ALA A 68 2.21 22.10 18.35
C ALA A 68 3.57 22.44 17.72
N ILE A 69 3.82 21.86 16.55
CA ILE A 69 4.84 22.31 15.61
C ILE A 69 4.15 23.23 14.61
N PHE A 70 4.70 24.43 14.42
CA PHE A 70 4.19 25.39 13.44
C PHE A 70 4.67 24.98 12.06
N VAL A 71 3.71 24.80 11.14
CA VAL A 71 4.00 24.50 9.73
C VAL A 71 3.92 25.77 8.91
N SER A 72 2.87 26.55 9.09
CA SER A 72 2.71 27.84 8.43
C SER A 72 1.93 28.81 9.30
N ALA A 73 2.19 30.09 9.13
CA ALA A 73 1.40 31.16 9.72
C ALA A 73 1.28 32.29 8.70
N ARG A 74 0.06 32.68 8.32
CA ARG A 74 -0.17 33.64 7.23
C ARG A 74 -1.27 34.63 7.52
N ASN A 75 -1.13 35.85 7.02
CA ASN A 75 -2.20 36.84 7.11
C ASN A 75 -3.26 36.66 6.01
N SER A 76 -4.28 37.53 6.00
CA SER A 76 -5.35 37.51 4.99
C SER A 76 -4.88 37.77 3.56
N GLU A 77 -3.66 38.28 3.36
CA GLU A 77 -3.06 38.55 2.06
C GLU A 77 -2.14 37.39 1.60
N GLY A 78 -1.97 36.36 2.45
CA GLY A 78 -1.12 35.20 2.18
C GLY A 78 0.34 35.38 2.61
N GLU A 79 0.72 36.53 3.17
CA GLU A 79 2.09 36.79 3.61
C GLU A 79 2.46 35.93 4.83
N SER A 80 3.64 35.34 4.81
CA SER A 80 4.15 34.57 5.95
C SER A 80 4.39 35.44 7.19
N ARG A 81 4.13 34.83 8.35
CA ARG A 81 4.30 35.37 9.69
C ARG A 81 5.17 34.48 10.57
N LEU A 82 5.77 33.43 10.01
CA LEU A 82 6.83 32.67 10.68
C LEU A 82 8.14 33.46 10.68
N VAL A 83 8.77 33.58 11.84
CA VAL A 83 10.06 34.24 12.09
C VAL A 83 10.96 33.32 12.93
N GLU A 84 12.26 33.63 13.02
CA GLU A 84 13.26 32.88 13.82
C GLU A 84 13.24 31.36 13.55
N ASP A 85 13.70 30.98 12.36
CA ASP A 85 13.84 29.57 11.95
C ASP A 85 12.56 28.73 12.16
N ARG A 86 11.39 29.34 11.93
CA ARG A 86 10.05 28.72 12.00
C ARG A 86 9.58 28.35 13.40
N THR A 87 10.24 28.86 14.44
CA THR A 87 9.84 28.57 15.83
C THR A 87 8.90 29.60 16.42
N VAL A 88 8.79 30.79 15.80
CA VAL A 88 8.01 31.91 16.32
C VAL A 88 7.05 32.46 15.27
N ILE A 89 5.82 32.79 15.67
CA ILE A 89 4.82 33.44 14.83
C ILE A 89 4.67 34.90 15.26
N MET A 90 4.88 35.84 14.34
CA MET A 90 4.71 37.27 14.57
C MET A 90 3.34 37.75 14.05
N ILE A 91 2.52 38.37 14.91
CA ILE A 91 1.20 38.90 14.52
C ILE A 91 1.13 40.40 14.77
N TYR A 92 0.94 41.21 13.73
CA TYR A 92 0.85 42.66 13.86
C TYR A 92 -0.47 43.14 14.50
N PRO A 93 -0.50 44.35 15.09
CA PRO A 93 -1.73 44.94 15.64
C PRO A 93 -2.89 44.97 14.63
N GLY A 94 -4.05 44.44 15.01
CA GLY A 94 -5.26 44.39 14.19
C GLY A 94 -5.27 43.26 13.13
N GLU A 95 -4.17 42.56 12.95
CA GLU A 95 -4.00 41.50 11.96
C GLU A 95 -4.61 40.18 12.44
N THR A 96 -5.24 39.45 11.51
CA THR A 96 -5.62 38.05 11.70
C THR A 96 -4.64 37.17 10.94
N VAL A 97 -4.10 36.16 11.62
CA VAL A 97 -3.17 35.19 11.09
C VAL A 97 -3.78 33.80 11.19
N GLU A 98 -3.85 33.11 10.06
CA GLU A 98 -4.13 31.69 9.95
C GLU A 98 -2.86 30.92 10.32
N ILE A 99 -2.96 30.02 11.28
CA ILE A 99 -1.87 29.16 11.75
C ILE A 99 -2.23 27.73 11.42
N TYR A 100 -1.32 27.06 10.72
CA TYR A 100 -1.36 25.64 10.46
C TYR A 100 -0.27 24.96 11.26
N GLY A 101 -0.64 23.89 11.97
CA GLY A 101 0.28 23.16 12.83
C GLY A 101 -0.05 21.69 12.95
N ILE A 102 0.91 20.94 13.46
CA ILE A 102 0.79 19.51 13.72
C ILE A 102 1.06 19.27 15.20
N VAL A 103 0.31 18.36 15.81
CA VAL A 103 0.46 17.98 17.21
C VAL A 103 0.57 16.46 17.34
N LYS A 104 1.58 15.98 18.08
CA LYS A 104 1.83 14.54 18.26
C LYS A 104 1.14 14.00 19.51
N GLY A 105 0.68 12.75 19.45
CA GLY A 105 0.18 11.99 20.60
C GLY A 105 -1.22 12.37 21.08
N VAL A 106 -1.96 13.14 20.28
CA VAL A 106 -3.36 13.46 20.50
C VAL A 106 -4.13 13.29 19.20
N LYS A 107 -5.29 12.62 19.29
CA LYS A 107 -6.27 12.53 18.21
C LYS A 107 -7.21 13.72 18.31
N LEU A 108 -7.09 14.67 17.38
CA LEU A 108 -8.04 15.75 17.22
C LEU A 108 -9.21 15.26 16.37
N ALA A 109 -10.19 14.64 17.03
CA ALA A 109 -11.40 14.18 16.34
C ALA A 109 -12.35 15.37 16.08
N PRO A 110 -13.07 15.39 14.95
CA PRO A 110 -14.12 16.37 14.75
C PRO A 110 -15.20 16.31 15.83
N ALA A 111 -15.84 17.46 16.06
CA ALA A 111 -16.90 17.67 17.05
C ALA A 111 -16.50 17.45 18.52
N THR A 112 -15.20 17.32 18.83
CA THR A 112 -14.69 17.38 20.21
C THR A 112 -14.40 18.83 20.62
N VAL A 113 -14.10 19.04 21.91
CA VAL A 113 -13.63 20.34 22.42
C VAL A 113 -12.25 20.11 23.00
N HIS A 114 -11.29 20.93 22.59
CA HIS A 114 -9.92 20.90 23.08
C HIS A 114 -9.57 22.24 23.72
N GLU A 115 -8.68 22.21 24.71
CA GLU A 115 -8.15 23.43 25.31
C GLU A 115 -6.91 23.88 24.53
N ILE A 116 -6.91 25.09 23.97
CA ILE A 116 -5.72 25.65 23.33
C ILE A 116 -5.09 26.67 24.25
N THR A 117 -3.82 26.48 24.58
CA THR A 117 -2.99 27.40 25.36
C THR A 117 -1.91 27.99 24.46
N ILE A 118 -1.95 29.31 24.26
CA ILE A 118 -1.01 30.06 23.42
C ILE A 118 -0.03 30.77 24.34
N HIS A 119 1.26 30.49 24.17
CA HIS A 119 2.36 31.15 24.86
C HIS A 119 2.96 32.21 23.95
N THR A 120 3.34 33.33 24.55
CA THR A 120 4.07 34.39 23.87
C THR A 120 5.50 34.47 24.36
N ALA A 121 6.42 34.96 23.53
CA ALA A 121 7.83 35.18 23.89
C ALA A 121 8.02 36.15 25.06
N LEU A 122 6.97 36.91 25.42
CA LEU A 122 6.95 37.79 26.60
C LEU A 122 6.51 37.07 27.88
N GLY A 123 6.29 35.75 27.83
CA GLY A 123 5.87 34.91 28.96
C GLY A 123 4.37 34.98 29.28
N LEU A 124 3.55 35.55 28.39
CA LEU A 124 2.08 35.57 28.58
C LEU A 124 1.46 34.28 28.07
N GLN A 125 0.38 33.85 28.72
CA GLN A 125 -0.35 32.64 28.36
C GLN A 125 -1.84 32.95 28.17
N TYR A 126 -2.41 32.45 27.08
CA TYR A 126 -3.82 32.59 26.74
C TYR A 126 -4.42 31.22 26.53
N THR A 127 -5.28 30.79 27.45
CA THR A 127 -5.95 29.49 27.39
C THR A 127 -7.42 29.67 27.04
N ARG A 128 -7.91 28.88 26.07
CA ARG A 128 -9.32 28.90 25.68
C ARG A 128 -9.78 27.52 25.19
N PRO A 129 -10.97 27.05 25.62
CA PRO A 129 -11.60 25.89 25.00
C PRO A 129 -12.10 26.25 23.60
N ILE A 130 -11.76 25.44 22.62
CA ILE A 130 -12.13 25.62 21.22
C ILE A 130 -12.69 24.29 20.72
N ARG A 131 -13.83 24.37 20.02
CA ARG A 131 -14.41 23.20 19.38
C ARG A 131 -13.58 22.83 18.17
N ALA A 132 -13.33 21.54 18.02
CA ALA A 132 -12.76 20.98 16.80
C ALA A 132 -13.87 20.76 15.78
N GLU A 133 -13.77 21.38 14.61
CA GLU A 133 -14.64 21.13 13.48
C GLU A 133 -13.90 20.32 12.41
N TYR A 134 -14.63 19.41 11.75
CA TYR A 134 -14.08 18.74 10.57
C TYR A 134 -13.90 19.80 9.50
N CYS A 135 -12.66 19.97 9.05
CA CYS A 135 -12.40 20.65 7.81
C CYS A 135 -11.75 19.65 6.87
N GLY A 136 -12.21 19.64 5.61
CA GLY A 136 -11.33 19.23 4.53
C GLY A 136 -10.24 20.30 4.44
N ILE A 137 -9.20 20.21 5.28
CA ILE A 137 -8.15 21.23 5.38
C ILE A 137 -7.64 21.50 3.95
N GLY A 138 -7.97 22.71 3.49
CA GLY A 138 -8.17 22.97 2.07
C GLY A 138 -6.88 23.19 1.30
N ILE A 139 -6.59 22.25 0.41
CA ILE A 139 -5.91 22.51 -0.86
C ILE A 139 -6.67 21.67 -1.91
N GLY A 140 -7.40 22.32 -2.83
CA GLY A 140 -8.14 21.71 -3.96
C GLY A 140 -9.27 20.71 -3.62
N LEU A 141 -10.48 20.94 -4.15
CA LEU A 141 -11.56 19.94 -4.11
C LEU A 141 -11.18 18.76 -5.03
N GLY A 142 -10.78 17.64 -4.43
CA GLY A 142 -10.53 16.33 -5.04
C GLY A 142 -10.64 15.24 -3.96
N ASN A 143 -10.92 13.99 -4.35
CA ASN A 143 -11.24 12.87 -3.44
C ASN A 143 -10.35 12.84 -2.18
N GLU A 144 -10.96 13.06 -1.01
CA GLU A 144 -10.30 13.39 0.26
C GLU A 144 -9.57 12.19 0.93
N THR A 145 -9.79 10.97 0.46
CA THR A 145 -9.37 9.75 1.17
C THR A 145 -7.88 9.42 1.05
N ASN A 146 -7.17 9.99 0.07
CA ASN A 146 -5.81 9.51 -0.28
C ASN A 146 -4.74 10.59 -0.13
N ARG A 147 -5.05 11.72 0.52
CA ARG A 147 -4.12 12.86 0.71
C ARG A 147 -3.26 12.71 1.98
N GLY A 148 -1.94 12.63 1.82
CA GLY A 148 -1.00 12.47 2.92
C GLY A 148 0.40 12.03 2.48
N ALA A 149 1.29 11.88 3.46
CA ALA A 149 2.59 11.25 3.30
C ALA A 149 2.58 9.87 3.99
N TYR A 150 3.13 8.87 3.33
CA TYR A 150 3.06 7.48 3.75
C TYR A 150 4.44 6.84 3.66
N CYS A 151 4.92 6.29 4.78
CA CYS A 151 6.05 5.36 4.78
C CYS A 151 5.50 3.97 4.49
N THR A 152 6.08 3.23 3.55
CA THR A 152 5.60 1.88 3.22
C THR A 152 6.30 0.79 4.02
N GLY A 153 7.45 1.10 4.63
CA GLY A 153 8.32 0.12 5.29
C GLY A 153 9.05 -0.82 4.34
N VAL A 154 8.94 -0.58 3.03
CA VAL A 154 9.52 -1.45 2.00
C VAL A 154 10.77 -0.82 1.41
N LYS A 155 11.83 -1.60 1.21
CA LYS A 155 13.06 -1.13 0.57
C LYS A 155 12.91 -1.03 -0.94
N ARG A 156 13.55 -0.02 -1.50
CA ARG A 156 13.71 0.25 -2.94
C ARG A 156 14.99 -0.41 -3.45
N GLY A 157 15.17 -0.42 -4.77
CA GLY A 157 16.38 -0.89 -5.44
C GLY A 157 17.66 -0.13 -5.05
N ASP A 158 17.55 1.08 -4.52
CA ASP A 158 18.67 1.86 -3.98
C ASP A 158 18.93 1.61 -2.48
N GLY A 159 18.20 0.67 -1.87
CA GLY A 159 18.30 0.28 -0.46
C GLY A 159 17.59 1.23 0.51
N LYS A 160 16.99 2.33 0.03
CA LYS A 160 16.21 3.26 0.86
C LYS A 160 14.79 2.76 1.12
N ILE A 161 14.12 3.28 2.13
CA ILE A 161 12.72 2.95 2.43
C ILE A 161 11.80 3.79 1.55
N ALA A 162 10.90 3.13 0.84
CA ALA A 162 9.94 3.75 -0.05
C ALA A 162 8.90 4.55 0.73
N CYS A 163 8.66 5.77 0.27
CA CYS A 163 7.64 6.66 0.77
C CYS A 163 6.87 7.28 -0.38
N ILE A 164 5.63 7.67 -0.10
CA ILE A 164 4.69 8.22 -1.06
C ILE A 164 4.10 9.50 -0.49
N LEU A 165 4.13 10.59 -1.24
CA LEU A 165 3.38 11.80 -0.94
C LEU A 165 2.30 11.98 -2.01
N VAL A 166 1.05 12.03 -1.58
CA VAL A 166 -0.11 12.26 -2.45
C VAL A 166 -0.81 13.52 -1.97
N ASP A 167 -0.94 14.51 -2.84
CA ASP A 167 -1.70 15.72 -2.52
C ASP A 167 -2.24 16.42 -3.77
N THR A 168 -3.09 17.43 -3.59
CA THR A 168 -3.57 18.29 -4.67
C THR A 168 -3.33 19.75 -4.29
N ILE A 169 -2.38 20.39 -4.96
CA ILE A 169 -1.99 21.77 -4.69
C ILE A 169 -2.70 22.72 -5.64
N LYS A 170 -3.37 23.75 -5.09
CA LYS A 170 -3.94 24.85 -5.86
C LYS A 170 -3.20 26.14 -5.53
N ASN A 171 -2.52 26.70 -6.52
CA ASN A 171 -1.87 28.00 -6.37
C ASN A 171 -2.92 29.11 -6.39
N ARG A 172 -3.18 29.76 -5.25
CA ARG A 172 -4.09 30.91 -5.14
C ARG A 172 -3.37 32.25 -5.17
N LEU A 173 -2.05 32.24 -5.31
CA LEU A 173 -1.27 33.45 -5.42
C LEU A 173 -1.41 34.01 -6.83
N ARG A 174 -1.21 35.33 -6.95
CA ARG A 174 -1.11 36.00 -8.25
C ARG A 174 0.24 35.77 -8.93
N LYS A 175 1.14 35.04 -8.27
CA LYS A 175 2.51 34.75 -8.69
C LYS A 175 2.68 33.25 -8.84
N LYS A 176 3.61 32.86 -9.70
CA LYS A 176 3.94 31.46 -9.95
C LYS A 176 4.68 30.86 -8.75
N LEU A 177 4.40 29.60 -8.45
CA LEU A 177 5.22 28.79 -7.56
C LEU A 177 6.32 28.13 -8.38
N VAL A 178 7.55 28.19 -7.92
CA VAL A 178 8.74 27.68 -8.62
C VAL A 178 9.64 26.92 -7.65
N ASN A 179 10.61 26.16 -8.18
CA ASN A 179 11.59 25.40 -7.40
C ASN A 179 10.96 24.48 -6.35
N GLY A 180 9.84 23.85 -6.70
CA GLY A 180 9.20 22.87 -5.85
C GLY A 180 10.19 21.81 -5.38
N ARG A 181 10.20 21.50 -4.09
CA ARG A 181 11.05 20.46 -3.48
C ARG A 181 10.36 19.83 -2.28
N ILE A 182 10.81 18.64 -1.91
CA ILE A 182 10.44 17.98 -0.68
C ILE A 182 11.63 17.93 0.29
N GLU A 183 11.34 18.10 1.57
CA GLU A 183 12.25 17.98 2.69
C GLU A 183 11.60 17.06 3.72
N VAL A 184 12.33 16.09 4.27
CA VAL A 184 11.80 15.15 5.25
C VAL A 184 12.59 15.28 6.54
N TYR A 185 11.88 15.43 7.65
CA TYR A 185 12.43 15.66 8.96
C TYR A 185 12.02 14.55 9.91
N VAL A 186 12.93 14.19 10.81
CA VAL A 186 12.54 13.52 12.04
C VAL A 186 11.82 14.55 12.92
N TRP A 187 10.77 14.12 13.61
CA TRP A 187 10.06 14.97 14.54
C TRP A 187 11.02 15.63 15.55
N GLU A 188 10.93 16.95 15.73
CA GLU A 188 11.81 17.78 16.58
C GLU A 188 13.26 17.98 16.10
N GLU A 189 13.64 17.47 14.93
CA GLU A 189 14.95 17.75 14.32
C GLU A 189 14.89 18.94 13.35
N GLU A 190 15.90 19.81 13.41
CA GLU A 190 15.99 21.00 12.56
C GLU A 190 16.54 20.69 11.17
N GLN A 191 17.29 19.59 11.02
CA GLN A 191 17.94 19.23 9.77
C GLN A 191 17.13 18.15 9.04
N PRO A 192 16.90 18.30 7.72
CA PRO A 192 16.20 17.28 6.98
C PRO A 192 17.09 16.04 6.81
N ILE A 193 16.53 14.86 7.03
CA ILE A 193 17.16 13.57 6.74
C ILE A 193 17.15 13.25 5.24
N TYR A 194 16.30 13.93 4.48
CA TYR A 194 16.18 13.78 3.05
C TYR A 194 15.65 15.07 2.41
N MET A 195 16.16 15.40 1.22
CA MET A 195 15.75 16.56 0.43
C MET A 195 15.88 16.22 -1.05
N GLU A 196 14.87 16.54 -1.85
CA GLU A 196 14.89 16.36 -3.30
C GLU A 196 14.03 17.42 -4.01
N SER A 197 14.52 17.93 -5.13
CA SER A 197 13.72 18.79 -6.00
C SER A 197 12.62 17.99 -6.68
N LEU A 198 11.46 18.60 -6.86
CA LEU A 198 10.37 17.96 -7.58
C LEU A 198 10.71 17.77 -9.06
N PRO A 199 10.10 16.76 -9.70
CA PRO A 199 10.13 16.60 -11.16
C PRO A 199 9.70 17.89 -11.89
N PRO A 200 10.23 18.19 -13.10
CA PRO A 200 9.96 19.45 -13.80
C PRO A 200 8.48 19.78 -14.01
N ASP A 201 7.63 18.77 -14.17
CA ASP A 201 6.17 18.89 -14.33
C ASP A 201 5.44 19.25 -13.03
N LEU A 202 6.10 19.11 -11.88
CA LEU A 202 5.56 19.39 -10.55
C LEU A 202 6.33 20.51 -9.82
N ALA A 203 7.50 20.91 -10.33
CA ALA A 203 8.37 21.93 -9.74
C ALA A 203 7.83 23.35 -9.89
N GLU A 204 6.87 23.56 -10.78
CA GLU A 204 6.27 24.84 -11.10
C GLU A 204 4.74 24.75 -11.12
N ILE A 205 4.05 25.74 -10.54
CA ILE A 205 2.57 25.83 -10.54
C ILE A 205 2.14 27.26 -10.86
N ASP A 206 1.45 27.45 -11.97
CA ASP A 206 1.00 28.76 -12.43
C ASP A 206 -0.11 29.34 -11.52
N PRO A 207 -0.33 30.67 -11.49
CA PRO A 207 -1.43 31.29 -10.75
C PRO A 207 -2.80 30.67 -11.09
N GLU A 208 -3.60 30.39 -10.07
CA GLU A 208 -4.92 29.74 -10.13
C GLU A 208 -4.92 28.28 -10.64
N GLU A 209 -3.76 27.72 -10.98
CA GLU A 209 -3.63 26.32 -11.40
C GLU A 209 -3.82 25.37 -10.22
N GLN A 210 -4.32 24.18 -10.52
CA GLN A 210 -4.44 23.06 -9.59
C GLN A 210 -3.70 21.85 -10.15
N VAL A 211 -2.76 21.31 -9.37
CA VAL A 211 -1.91 20.18 -9.73
C VAL A 211 -2.09 19.06 -8.71
N THR A 212 -2.32 17.84 -9.17
CA THR A 212 -2.31 16.65 -8.30
C THR A 212 -0.90 16.05 -8.31
N LEU A 213 -0.30 15.96 -7.13
CA LEU A 213 1.02 15.40 -6.91
C LEU A 213 0.89 13.96 -6.43
N LYS A 214 1.67 13.07 -7.04
CA LYS A 214 1.94 11.72 -6.56
C LYS A 214 3.44 11.48 -6.67
N LEU A 215 4.13 11.65 -5.55
CA LEU A 215 5.59 11.64 -5.47
C LEU A 215 6.05 10.35 -4.79
N TYR A 216 7.02 9.69 -5.41
CA TYR A 216 7.68 8.52 -4.87
C TYR A 216 9.10 8.89 -4.48
N PHE A 217 9.46 8.71 -3.21
CA PHE A 217 10.78 9.05 -2.70
C PHE A 217 11.33 7.98 -1.75
N GLY A 218 12.62 8.07 -1.43
CA GLY A 218 13.32 7.11 -0.58
C GLY A 218 13.99 7.79 0.61
N ILE A 219 13.62 7.42 1.83
CA ILE A 219 14.31 7.87 3.05
C ILE A 219 15.43 6.90 3.45
N PRO A 220 16.50 7.36 4.13
CA PRO A 220 17.55 6.46 4.60
C PRO A 220 16.99 5.38 5.55
N PRO A 221 17.51 4.13 5.50
CA PRO A 221 17.15 3.11 6.48
C PRO A 221 17.52 3.51 7.91
N GLY A 222 16.75 3.04 8.89
CA GLY A 222 16.86 3.37 10.32
C GLY A 222 15.93 4.50 10.79
N TYR A 223 15.19 5.13 9.88
CA TYR A 223 14.21 6.17 10.19
C TYR A 223 12.76 5.74 9.98
N GLU A 224 12.52 4.56 9.41
CA GLU A 224 11.18 4.03 9.10
C GLU A 224 10.27 3.89 10.32
N ASP A 225 10.83 3.51 11.46
CA ASP A 225 10.07 3.34 12.72
C ASP A 225 9.85 4.66 13.48
N GLN A 226 10.34 5.78 12.93
CA GLN A 226 10.23 7.09 13.54
C GLN A 226 9.06 7.87 12.94
N PRO A 227 8.39 8.73 13.74
CA PRO A 227 7.42 9.67 13.21
C PRO A 227 8.15 10.77 12.43
N LEU A 228 7.77 10.94 11.17
CA LEU A 228 8.43 11.87 10.25
C LEU A 228 7.48 12.99 9.83
N ILE A 229 8.07 14.11 9.37
CA ILE A 229 7.33 15.23 8.77
C ILE A 229 7.88 15.45 7.36
N VAL A 230 7.01 15.35 6.37
CA VAL A 230 7.32 15.65 4.98
C VAL A 230 6.89 17.08 4.68
N HIS A 231 7.83 17.95 4.39
CA HIS A 231 7.62 19.33 3.96
C HIS A 231 7.68 19.39 2.44
N LEU A 232 6.64 19.91 1.81
CA LEU A 232 6.60 20.29 0.41
C LEU A 232 6.76 21.81 0.34
N ILE A 233 7.79 22.28 -0.37
CA ILE A 233 8.17 23.69 -0.39
C ILE A 233 8.27 24.19 -1.82
N TYR A 234 7.70 25.35 -2.08
CA TYR A 234 7.88 26.11 -3.31
C TYR A 234 8.42 27.50 -2.98
N ASP A 235 9.28 28.04 -3.83
CA ASP A 235 9.62 29.45 -3.80
C ASP A 235 8.57 30.24 -4.61
N VAL A 236 8.29 31.48 -4.22
CA VAL A 236 7.36 32.36 -4.96
C VAL A 236 8.13 33.20 -5.97
N GLU A 237 7.74 33.15 -7.24
CA GLU A 237 8.43 33.86 -8.31
C GLU A 237 8.58 35.37 -8.03
N GLY A 238 9.80 35.88 -8.17
CA GLY A 238 10.09 37.31 -8.00
C GLY A 238 9.98 37.81 -6.56
N GLY A 239 9.99 36.91 -5.56
CA GLY A 239 10.05 37.25 -4.14
C GLY A 239 11.03 36.34 -3.37
N GLY A 240 11.45 36.76 -2.18
CA GLY A 240 12.18 35.89 -1.24
C GLY A 240 11.26 35.03 -0.36
N GLU A 241 9.99 34.92 -0.76
CA GLU A 241 8.92 34.24 -0.02
C GLU A 241 8.83 32.77 -0.44
N ARG A 242 8.28 31.94 0.46
CA ARG A 242 8.09 30.51 0.25
C ARG A 242 6.70 30.06 0.65
N GLU A 243 6.20 29.09 -0.10
CA GLU A 243 4.98 28.36 0.16
C GLU A 243 5.32 26.98 0.70
N GLU A 244 4.82 26.65 1.88
CA GLU A 244 5.18 25.42 2.59
C GLU A 244 3.92 24.65 3.00
N PHE A 245 3.98 23.34 2.79
CA PHE A 245 2.97 22.37 3.21
C PHE A 245 3.67 21.27 3.99
N ALA A 246 3.10 20.81 5.10
CA ALA A 246 3.68 19.71 5.85
C ALA A 246 2.67 18.60 6.12
N TYR A 247 3.18 17.38 6.02
CA TYR A 247 2.44 16.15 6.16
C TYR A 247 3.13 15.31 7.23
N TYR A 248 2.37 14.97 8.25
CA TYR A 248 2.80 13.97 9.20
C TYR A 248 2.78 12.59 8.52
N MET A 249 3.86 11.84 8.68
CA MET A 249 4.05 10.52 8.09
C MET A 249 4.26 9.51 9.22
N ASP A 250 3.30 8.61 9.37
CA ASP A 250 3.34 7.56 10.38
C ASP A 250 4.39 6.50 10.07
N PRO A 251 4.96 5.86 11.12
CA PRO A 251 5.66 4.61 10.95
C PRO A 251 4.77 3.57 10.24
N PRO A 252 5.34 2.78 9.32
CA PRO A 252 4.60 1.80 8.57
C PRO A 252 4.10 0.67 9.48
N GLN A 253 2.97 0.08 9.13
CA GLN A 253 2.59 -1.21 9.71
C GLN A 253 3.46 -2.32 9.12
N PRO A 254 3.87 -3.33 9.91
CA PRO A 254 4.61 -4.47 9.39
C PRO A 254 3.86 -5.21 8.27
N ILE A 255 4.53 -5.43 7.14
CA ILE A 255 4.02 -6.26 6.04
C ILE A 255 4.54 -7.67 6.21
N TYR A 256 3.64 -8.65 6.31
CA TYR A 256 3.99 -10.06 6.39
C TYR A 256 3.80 -10.76 5.04
N ILE A 257 4.84 -11.47 4.59
CA ILE A 257 4.83 -12.28 3.37
C ILE A 257 5.01 -13.75 3.75
N TYR A 258 4.01 -14.57 3.40
CA TYR A 258 4.01 -16.01 3.57
C TYR A 258 4.31 -16.68 2.24
N ILE A 259 5.39 -17.45 2.17
CA ILE A 259 5.76 -18.21 0.98
C ILE A 259 5.29 -19.63 1.16
N LEU A 260 4.31 -20.03 0.35
CA LEU A 260 3.71 -21.34 0.37
C LEU A 260 4.52 -22.32 -0.48
N TRP A 261 5.24 -23.21 0.20
CA TRP A 261 6.07 -24.25 -0.40
C TRP A 261 6.14 -25.48 0.51
N LEU A 262 5.24 -26.46 0.37
CA LEU A 262 5.15 -27.65 1.25
C LEU A 262 6.31 -28.68 1.17
N GLY A 263 7.54 -28.26 0.89
CA GLY A 263 8.73 -29.13 0.86
C GLY A 263 9.07 -29.73 -0.50
N GLU A 264 10.29 -30.29 -0.61
CA GLU A 264 10.84 -30.89 -1.84
C GLU A 264 10.05 -32.11 -2.31
N ASP A 265 9.46 -32.84 -1.36
CA ASP A 265 8.65 -34.04 -1.65
C ASP A 265 7.25 -33.70 -2.18
N THR A 266 6.85 -32.42 -2.12
CA THR A 266 5.56 -31.98 -2.64
C THR A 266 5.68 -31.65 -4.14
N PRO A 267 4.99 -32.40 -5.02
CA PRO A 267 5.08 -32.17 -6.46
C PRO A 267 4.43 -30.85 -6.84
N GLY A 268 4.88 -30.30 -7.97
CA GLY A 268 4.31 -29.09 -8.54
C GLY A 268 4.82 -27.81 -7.90
N SER A 269 6.03 -27.77 -7.31
CA SER A 269 6.71 -26.49 -7.08
C SER A 269 7.37 -26.01 -8.37
N TRP A 270 6.81 -24.98 -9.00
CA TRP A 270 7.28 -24.47 -10.30
C TRP A 270 8.20 -23.28 -10.18
N VAL A 271 8.15 -22.60 -9.04
CA VAL A 271 8.98 -21.45 -8.74
C VAL A 271 9.88 -21.80 -7.59
N ASP A 272 11.16 -21.43 -7.69
CA ASP A 272 12.13 -21.67 -6.63
C ASP A 272 11.75 -20.87 -5.38
N PRO A 273 11.38 -21.53 -4.27
CA PRO A 273 10.99 -20.85 -3.03
C PRO A 273 12.15 -20.06 -2.41
N THR A 274 13.39 -20.45 -2.66
CA THR A 274 14.59 -19.79 -2.16
C THR A 274 14.79 -18.44 -2.85
N ILE A 275 14.58 -18.39 -4.17
CA ILE A 275 14.62 -17.14 -4.95
C ILE A 275 13.48 -16.22 -4.49
N MET A 276 12.26 -16.76 -4.37
CA MET A 276 11.09 -16.02 -3.88
C MET A 276 11.35 -15.40 -2.50
N LYS A 277 11.90 -16.20 -1.58
CA LYS A 277 12.24 -15.76 -0.22
C LYS A 277 13.33 -14.70 -0.22
N SER A 278 14.39 -14.90 -1.00
CA SER A 278 15.47 -13.93 -1.13
C SER A 278 14.97 -12.57 -1.62
N ILE A 279 14.10 -12.56 -2.64
CA ILE A 279 13.51 -11.32 -3.17
C ILE A 279 12.62 -10.67 -2.12
N ALA A 280 11.73 -11.42 -1.46
CA ALA A 280 10.89 -10.90 -0.39
C ALA A 280 11.71 -10.25 0.74
N GLN A 281 12.77 -10.92 1.19
CA GLN A 281 13.68 -10.43 2.24
C GLN A 281 14.58 -9.28 1.79
N SER A 282 14.72 -9.06 0.47
CA SER A 282 15.46 -7.91 -0.05
C SER A 282 14.68 -6.61 0.11
N ILE A 283 13.35 -6.67 0.15
CA ILE A 283 12.47 -5.51 0.24
C ILE A 283 11.74 -5.37 1.57
N ILE A 284 11.47 -6.47 2.29
CA ILE A 284 10.82 -6.49 3.60
C ILE A 284 11.81 -6.99 4.66
N ASP A 285 11.57 -6.63 5.93
CA ASP A 285 12.30 -7.20 7.07
C ASP A 285 12.30 -8.75 7.00
N PRO A 286 13.46 -9.42 7.09
CA PRO A 286 13.56 -10.86 7.04
C PRO A 286 12.70 -11.62 8.07
N GLY A 287 12.43 -11.01 9.23
CA GLY A 287 11.57 -11.54 10.28
C GLY A 287 10.08 -11.55 9.93
N HIS A 288 9.67 -10.81 8.90
CA HIS A 288 8.29 -10.79 8.40
C HIS A 288 8.09 -11.65 7.14
N VAL A 289 9.12 -12.39 6.70
CA VAL A 289 9.04 -13.34 5.58
C VAL A 289 9.05 -14.78 6.10
N ILE A 290 7.89 -15.45 6.04
CA ILE A 290 7.64 -16.73 6.70
C ILE A 290 7.40 -17.82 5.64
N MET A 291 8.02 -18.99 5.82
CA MET A 291 7.76 -20.15 4.97
C MET A 291 6.62 -21.00 5.53
N ILE A 292 5.63 -21.32 4.69
CA ILE A 292 4.65 -22.38 4.95
C ILE A 292 5.17 -23.63 4.25
N ASP A 293 5.87 -24.47 5.02
CA ASP A 293 6.67 -25.59 4.51
C ASP A 293 6.09 -26.98 4.74
N SER A 294 4.88 -27.06 5.27
CA SER A 294 4.19 -28.32 5.55
C SER A 294 2.68 -28.13 5.48
N SER A 295 1.96 -29.21 5.18
CA SER A 295 0.50 -29.23 5.10
C SER A 295 -0.16 -28.81 6.42
N GLN A 296 0.44 -29.19 7.55
CA GLN A 296 0.01 -28.74 8.87
C GLN A 296 0.13 -27.22 9.04
N LYS A 297 1.27 -26.61 8.69
CA LYS A 297 1.43 -25.14 8.74
C LYS A 297 0.47 -24.42 7.80
N LEU A 298 0.18 -25.00 6.63
CA LEU A 298 -0.82 -24.46 5.70
C LEU A 298 -2.20 -24.41 6.34
N TYR A 299 -2.60 -25.50 7.01
CA TYR A 299 -3.87 -25.57 7.72
C TYR A 299 -3.93 -24.56 8.87
N GLU A 300 -2.90 -24.55 9.73
CA GLU A 300 -2.80 -23.62 10.87
C GLU A 300 -2.85 -22.17 10.44
N PHE A 301 -2.17 -21.83 9.34
CA PHE A 301 -2.21 -20.49 8.77
C PHE A 301 -3.64 -20.09 8.38
N PHE A 302 -4.36 -20.92 7.62
CA PHE A 302 -5.71 -20.55 7.17
C PHE A 302 -6.78 -20.64 8.28
N LYS A 303 -6.47 -21.26 9.43
CA LYS A 303 -7.35 -21.24 10.60
C LYS A 303 -7.50 -19.83 11.18
N ASP A 304 -6.39 -19.11 11.31
CA ASP A 304 -6.37 -17.73 11.79
C ASP A 304 -5.23 -16.92 11.14
N PRO A 305 -5.37 -16.54 9.85
CA PRO A 305 -4.31 -15.81 9.18
C PRO A 305 -4.27 -14.36 9.68
N PRO A 306 -3.08 -13.72 9.71
CA PRO A 306 -2.96 -12.32 10.06
C PRO A 306 -3.71 -11.43 9.07
N GLU A 307 -4.29 -10.34 9.57
CA GLU A 307 -4.99 -9.37 8.72
C GLU A 307 -4.04 -8.74 7.70
N GLY A 308 -4.49 -8.61 6.45
CA GLY A 308 -3.73 -8.00 5.36
C GLY A 308 -2.52 -8.80 4.87
N ALA A 309 -2.28 -10.03 5.37
CA ALA A 309 -1.08 -10.78 5.00
C ALA A 309 -1.02 -11.13 3.51
N ILE A 310 0.19 -11.13 2.96
CA ILE A 310 0.48 -11.55 1.59
C ILE A 310 0.87 -13.02 1.59
N ILE A 311 0.30 -13.82 0.69
CA ILE A 311 0.62 -15.24 0.50
C ILE A 311 1.06 -15.44 -0.94
N ILE A 312 2.26 -15.97 -1.14
CA ILE A 312 2.79 -16.30 -2.47
C ILE A 312 2.85 -17.80 -2.62
N ASN A 313 2.07 -18.31 -3.58
CA ASN A 313 2.02 -19.73 -3.88
C ASN A 313 3.09 -20.13 -4.91
N CYS A 314 4.08 -20.90 -4.47
CA CYS A 314 5.13 -21.46 -5.32
C CYS A 314 4.71 -22.72 -6.08
N HIS A 315 3.55 -23.31 -5.76
CA HIS A 315 3.08 -24.59 -6.32
C HIS A 315 2.50 -24.50 -7.75
N GLY A 316 3.02 -23.55 -8.55
CA GLY A 316 2.60 -23.23 -9.92
C GLY A 316 1.10 -23.44 -10.10
N GLU A 317 0.65 -24.32 -11.00
CA GLU A 317 -0.76 -24.54 -11.35
C GLU A 317 -1.71 -24.85 -10.19
N GLY A 318 -1.27 -25.28 -9.01
CA GLY A 318 -2.13 -25.80 -7.97
C GLY A 318 -2.35 -24.89 -6.77
N LEU A 319 -3.53 -24.91 -6.16
CA LEU A 319 -3.69 -24.57 -4.74
C LEU A 319 -3.46 -25.84 -3.90
N PRO A 320 -2.36 -25.93 -3.11
CA PRO A 320 -2.15 -27.07 -2.22
C PRO A 320 -3.25 -27.18 -1.16
N ALA A 321 -3.54 -28.40 -0.74
CA ALA A 321 -4.52 -28.70 0.31
C ALA A 321 -3.84 -29.41 1.50
N PRO A 322 -4.30 -29.15 2.74
CA PRO A 322 -3.82 -29.87 3.92
C PRO A 322 -4.24 -31.34 3.88
N THR A 323 -3.50 -32.24 4.54
CA THR A 323 -3.83 -33.66 4.53
C THR A 323 -5.05 -33.97 5.40
N LYS A 324 -5.62 -35.17 5.23
CA LYS A 324 -6.73 -35.62 6.07
C LYS A 324 -6.36 -35.63 7.55
N ASP A 325 -5.15 -36.09 7.88
CA ASP A 325 -4.70 -36.20 9.28
C ASP A 325 -4.48 -34.84 9.94
N ASP A 326 -4.08 -33.83 9.16
CA ASP A 326 -3.95 -32.43 9.63
C ASP A 326 -5.32 -31.86 10.04
N ILE A 327 -6.39 -32.25 9.33
CA ILE A 327 -7.77 -31.76 9.54
C ILE A 327 -8.53 -32.58 10.58
N LEU A 328 -8.36 -33.91 10.61
CA LEU A 328 -9.12 -34.82 11.49
C LEU A 328 -8.84 -34.61 12.98
N ASN A 329 -7.71 -33.99 13.32
CA ASN A 329 -7.37 -33.64 14.70
C ASN A 329 -8.03 -32.32 15.15
N ASP A 330 -8.75 -31.63 14.26
CA ASP A 330 -9.47 -30.39 14.55
C ASP A 330 -10.98 -30.64 14.68
N THR A 331 -11.63 -29.86 15.54
CA THR A 331 -13.08 -29.92 15.78
C THR A 331 -13.90 -29.13 14.75
N ASP A 332 -13.25 -28.48 13.80
CA ASP A 332 -13.90 -27.64 12.79
C ASP A 332 -14.54 -28.51 11.69
N SER A 333 -15.80 -28.90 11.93
CA SER A 333 -16.55 -29.88 11.13
C SER A 333 -16.78 -29.47 9.68
N TYR A 334 -16.53 -28.20 9.31
CA TYR A 334 -16.76 -27.72 7.96
C TYR A 334 -15.70 -28.21 6.96
N ILE A 335 -14.47 -28.47 7.42
CA ILE A 335 -13.32 -28.84 6.58
C ILE A 335 -13.10 -30.36 6.58
N SER A 336 -13.51 -31.07 7.63
CA SER A 336 -13.43 -32.54 7.71
C SER A 336 -14.14 -33.24 6.55
N ASP A 337 -15.22 -32.62 6.05
CA ASP A 337 -16.02 -33.12 4.93
C ASP A 337 -15.24 -33.14 3.61
N ILE A 338 -14.09 -32.45 3.49
CA ILE A 338 -13.24 -32.49 2.29
C ILE A 338 -12.96 -33.95 1.91
N TYR A 339 -12.61 -34.79 2.90
CA TYR A 339 -12.09 -36.16 2.71
C TYR A 339 -13.13 -37.26 2.92
N ASP A 340 -14.43 -36.91 2.91
CA ASP A 340 -15.49 -37.88 3.11
C ASP A 340 -15.65 -38.82 1.89
N GLU A 341 -15.49 -40.12 2.14
CA GLU A 341 -15.57 -41.28 1.23
C GLU A 341 -15.42 -40.97 -0.27
N GLY A 342 -14.18 -40.66 -0.68
CA GLY A 342 -13.76 -40.82 -2.07
C GLY A 342 -13.59 -42.30 -2.40
N HIS A 343 -14.00 -42.71 -3.60
CA HIS A 343 -13.84 -44.07 -4.10
C HIS A 343 -12.41 -44.57 -3.85
N ASP A 344 -12.26 -45.61 -3.03
CA ASP A 344 -11.11 -46.52 -3.09
C ASP A 344 -11.22 -47.24 -4.44
N PRO A 345 -10.38 -46.93 -5.44
CA PRO A 345 -10.41 -47.69 -6.67
C PRO A 345 -9.90 -49.08 -6.32
N ASP A 346 -10.77 -50.08 -6.44
CA ASP A 346 -10.38 -51.48 -6.29
C ASP A 346 -9.01 -51.72 -6.93
N ASN A 347 -8.14 -52.26 -6.08
CA ASN A 347 -6.70 -52.39 -6.17
C ASN A 347 -6.26 -53.32 -7.34
N THR A 348 -6.50 -52.93 -8.59
CA THR A 348 -6.29 -53.82 -9.77
C THR A 348 -5.24 -53.38 -10.79
N GLY A 349 -4.29 -52.51 -10.45
CA GLY A 349 -3.15 -52.27 -11.36
C GLY A 349 -2.12 -51.28 -10.84
N ASP A 350 -0.90 -51.38 -11.37
CA ASP A 350 0.35 -50.65 -11.04
C ASP A 350 0.30 -49.12 -11.27
N HIS A 351 -0.86 -48.49 -11.10
CA HIS A 351 -1.04 -47.05 -11.27
C HIS A 351 -1.45 -46.44 -9.93
N VAL A 352 -0.60 -45.57 -9.39
CA VAL A 352 -0.87 -44.79 -8.18
C VAL A 352 -2.08 -43.89 -8.45
N PRO A 353 -3.21 -44.06 -7.75
CA PRO A 353 -4.38 -43.23 -7.98
C PRO A 353 -4.13 -41.78 -7.53
N VAL A 354 -4.45 -40.82 -8.39
CA VAL A 354 -4.57 -39.40 -8.01
C VAL A 354 -5.89 -39.25 -7.26
N TYR A 355 -5.84 -39.10 -5.94
CA TYR A 355 -7.04 -38.90 -5.13
C TYR A 355 -7.51 -37.46 -5.25
N ILE A 356 -8.75 -37.27 -5.70
CA ILE A 356 -9.47 -36.00 -5.72
C ILE A 356 -10.61 -36.11 -4.70
N PRO A 357 -10.53 -35.46 -3.52
CA PRO A 357 -11.57 -35.47 -2.53
C PRO A 357 -12.86 -34.98 -3.17
N ARG A 358 -13.96 -35.69 -2.89
CA ARG A 358 -15.30 -35.41 -3.43
C ARG A 358 -15.73 -33.95 -3.20
N TYR A 359 -15.24 -33.35 -2.13
CA TYR A 359 -15.60 -32.02 -1.69
C TYR A 359 -14.42 -31.02 -1.79
N TRP A 360 -13.47 -31.23 -2.71
CA TRP A 360 -12.33 -30.33 -2.96
C TRP A 360 -12.71 -28.84 -3.10
N LYS A 361 -13.93 -28.55 -3.59
CA LYS A 361 -14.47 -27.19 -3.72
C LYS A 361 -14.59 -26.45 -2.38
N ILE A 362 -14.80 -27.19 -1.27
CA ILE A 362 -14.87 -26.63 0.08
C ILE A 362 -13.56 -25.94 0.43
N TRP A 363 -12.41 -26.51 0.06
CA TRP A 363 -11.11 -25.90 0.32
C TRP A 363 -10.92 -24.57 -0.41
N PHE A 364 -11.25 -24.49 -1.70
CA PHE A 364 -11.16 -23.21 -2.44
C PHE A 364 -12.07 -22.15 -1.84
N ARG A 365 -13.31 -22.52 -1.47
CA ARG A 365 -14.26 -21.61 -0.84
C ARG A 365 -13.78 -21.18 0.55
N TYR A 366 -13.15 -22.07 1.30
CA TYR A 366 -12.58 -21.76 2.61
C TYR A 366 -11.40 -20.78 2.48
N VAL A 367 -10.45 -21.03 1.58
CA VAL A 367 -9.34 -20.09 1.32
C VAL A 367 -9.87 -18.74 0.82
N SER A 368 -10.83 -18.75 -0.10
CA SER A 368 -11.50 -17.54 -0.60
C SER A 368 -12.23 -16.78 0.50
N SER A 369 -12.91 -17.47 1.43
CA SER A 369 -13.56 -16.83 2.56
C SER A 369 -12.54 -16.21 3.50
N LYS A 370 -11.38 -16.85 3.73
CA LYS A 370 -10.29 -16.27 4.53
C LYS A 370 -9.66 -15.05 3.89
N ILE A 371 -9.50 -15.06 2.56
CA ILE A 371 -9.08 -13.87 1.80
C ILE A 371 -10.05 -12.70 2.04
N ASN A 372 -11.35 -12.95 1.95
CA ASN A 372 -12.37 -11.94 2.21
C ASN A 372 -12.41 -11.48 3.69
N GLU A 373 -12.44 -12.42 4.64
CA GLU A 373 -12.57 -12.15 6.07
C GLU A 373 -11.39 -11.36 6.62
N LYS A 374 -10.17 -11.72 6.21
CA LYS A 374 -8.91 -11.19 6.77
C LYS A 374 -8.20 -10.23 5.83
N GLY A 375 -8.74 -9.96 4.65
CA GLY A 375 -8.11 -9.08 3.67
C GLY A 375 -6.80 -9.66 3.11
N LEU A 376 -6.69 -10.96 2.91
CA LEU A 376 -5.43 -11.54 2.45
C LEU A 376 -5.16 -11.15 0.99
N ILE A 377 -3.88 -11.06 0.62
CA ILE A 377 -3.47 -10.98 -0.79
C ILE A 377 -2.89 -12.33 -1.15
N PHE A 378 -3.65 -13.14 -1.88
CA PHE A 378 -3.21 -14.45 -2.33
C PHE A 378 -2.70 -14.36 -3.77
N THR A 379 -1.42 -14.65 -3.96
CA THR A 379 -0.74 -14.55 -5.25
C THR A 379 -0.37 -15.92 -5.76
N HIS A 380 -0.92 -16.25 -6.92
CA HIS A 380 -0.53 -17.41 -7.69
C HIS A 380 0.59 -17.02 -8.66
N ALA A 381 1.82 -17.44 -8.35
CA ALA A 381 3.01 -16.95 -9.05
C ALA A 381 3.07 -17.36 -10.52
N VAL A 382 2.51 -18.53 -10.88
CA VAL A 382 2.45 -19.07 -12.25
C VAL A 382 1.22 -19.93 -12.41
N GLY A 383 0.48 -19.79 -13.51
CA GLY A 383 -0.18 -20.93 -14.11
C GLY A 383 -1.70 -20.86 -14.26
N ILE A 384 -2.38 -22.00 -14.13
CA ILE A 384 -3.79 -22.21 -14.53
C ILE A 384 -4.78 -22.18 -13.34
N PHE A 385 -4.29 -22.12 -12.09
CA PHE A 385 -5.07 -22.20 -10.84
C PHE A 385 -6.03 -23.40 -10.76
N GLY A 386 -5.50 -24.60 -10.97
CA GLY A 386 -6.11 -25.91 -10.71
C GLY A 386 -5.95 -26.42 -9.27
N TRP A 387 -6.37 -27.67 -9.03
CA TRP A 387 -6.39 -28.32 -7.71
C TRP A 387 -5.57 -29.62 -7.73
N TYR A 388 -4.86 -29.92 -6.63
CA TYR A 388 -4.10 -31.18 -6.47
C TYR A 388 -4.08 -31.64 -5.00
N LEU A 389 -3.98 -32.95 -4.78
CA LEU A 389 -3.62 -33.55 -3.50
C LEU A 389 -2.25 -34.19 -3.58
N ILE A 390 -1.48 -34.03 -2.51
CA ILE A 390 -0.23 -34.75 -2.24
C ILE A 390 -0.59 -36.16 -1.74
N THR A 391 -0.30 -37.19 -2.52
CA THR A 391 -0.32 -38.57 -2.01
C THR A 391 1.08 -38.92 -1.48
N THR A 392 1.18 -39.78 -0.47
CA THR A 392 2.46 -40.26 0.06
C THR A 392 3.20 -41.16 -0.94
N PRO A 393 4.55 -41.15 -0.96
CA PRO A 393 5.34 -42.01 -1.83
C PRO A 393 5.15 -43.49 -1.47
N ASP A 394 5.06 -44.34 -2.50
CA ASP A 394 5.08 -45.79 -2.34
C ASP A 394 6.46 -46.25 -1.82
N SER A 395 6.47 -46.81 -0.60
CA SER A 395 7.67 -47.31 0.08
C SER A 395 8.33 -48.53 -0.59
N THR A 396 7.69 -49.15 -1.60
CA THR A 396 8.14 -50.43 -2.15
C THR A 396 8.93 -50.32 -3.47
N ASN A 397 8.89 -49.17 -4.16
CA ASN A 397 9.65 -48.97 -5.40
C ASN A 397 10.00 -47.49 -5.67
N PRO A 398 11.17 -46.99 -5.21
CA PRO A 398 11.58 -45.58 -5.35
C PRO A 398 11.84 -45.13 -6.80
N THR A 399 11.86 -46.06 -7.75
CA THR A 399 11.94 -45.78 -9.20
C THR A 399 10.58 -45.59 -9.86
N TYR A 400 9.48 -45.96 -9.20
CA TYR A 400 8.10 -45.85 -9.69
C TYR A 400 7.23 -44.93 -8.83
N SER A 401 7.80 -44.23 -7.85
CA SER A 401 7.20 -43.02 -7.25
C SER A 401 7.20 -41.87 -8.28
N HIS A 402 6.63 -42.13 -9.45
CA HIS A 402 6.15 -41.09 -10.33
C HIS A 402 4.83 -40.62 -9.71
N TYR A 403 4.91 -39.55 -8.92
CA TYR A 403 3.77 -38.67 -8.73
C TYR A 403 3.35 -38.26 -10.14
N ASP A 404 2.32 -38.90 -10.71
CA ASP A 404 1.97 -38.72 -12.11
C ASP A 404 1.30 -37.36 -12.26
N TRP A 405 2.19 -36.38 -12.39
CA TRP A 405 1.98 -34.99 -12.68
C TRP A 405 1.63 -34.86 -14.17
N ARG A 406 0.54 -35.50 -14.58
CA ARG A 406 0.00 -35.33 -15.91
C ARG A 406 -1.46 -34.94 -15.75
N PRO A 407 -1.80 -33.67 -15.99
CA PRO A 407 -2.94 -33.43 -16.87
C PRO A 407 -2.51 -34.08 -18.18
N SER A 408 -2.69 -35.40 -18.31
CA SER A 408 -3.00 -35.91 -19.61
C SER A 408 -4.29 -35.19 -19.93
N ILE A 409 -4.17 -34.13 -20.72
CA ILE A 409 -5.27 -33.59 -21.51
C ILE A 409 -5.68 -34.80 -22.35
N VAL A 410 -6.50 -35.67 -21.78
CA VAL A 410 -7.24 -36.62 -22.57
C VAL A 410 -8.20 -35.71 -23.31
N TYR A 411 -7.84 -35.39 -24.55
CA TYR A 411 -8.69 -34.79 -25.56
C TYR A 411 -9.85 -35.77 -25.82
N THR A 412 -10.72 -36.00 -24.83
CA THR A 412 -12.02 -36.60 -25.08
C THR A 412 -12.90 -35.44 -25.52
N GLY A 413 -13.19 -35.38 -26.81
CA GLY A 413 -14.15 -34.44 -27.34
C GLY A 413 -15.45 -34.47 -26.51
N SER A 414 -15.79 -33.31 -25.95
CA SER A 414 -17.16 -32.79 -25.88
C SER A 414 -18.29 -33.69 -25.34
N CYS A 415 -18.10 -34.51 -24.30
CA CYS A 415 -19.22 -35.33 -23.78
C CYS A 415 -19.56 -35.24 -22.30
N CYS A 416 -18.77 -34.55 -21.47
CA CYS A 416 -19.04 -34.50 -20.02
C CYS A 416 -19.48 -33.08 -19.60
N GLY A 417 -20.80 -32.87 -19.50
CA GLY A 417 -21.37 -31.69 -18.85
C GLY A 417 -21.05 -31.63 -17.35
N ASP A 418 -21.49 -30.56 -16.68
CA ASP A 418 -21.19 -30.09 -15.31
C ASP A 418 -21.19 -31.13 -14.16
N ASN A 419 -21.62 -32.36 -14.42
CA ASN A 419 -21.55 -33.49 -13.51
C ASN A 419 -20.37 -34.38 -13.93
N GLY A 420 -19.17 -34.10 -13.43
CA GLY A 420 -17.99 -34.93 -13.63
C GLY A 420 -18.29 -36.39 -13.27
N ARG A 421 -18.56 -37.22 -14.28
CA ARG A 421 -18.71 -38.66 -14.13
C ARG A 421 -17.37 -39.32 -14.42
N PHE A 422 -16.98 -40.20 -13.51
CA PHE A 422 -15.88 -41.14 -13.68
C PHE A 422 -16.00 -41.84 -15.03
N HIS A 423 -14.94 -41.75 -15.83
CA HIS A 423 -14.71 -42.69 -16.90
C HIS A 423 -14.48 -44.07 -16.26
N ARG A 424 -15.10 -45.12 -16.81
CA ARG A 424 -15.02 -46.51 -16.28
C ARG A 424 -13.59 -47.06 -16.32
N ASP A 425 -12.69 -46.35 -16.98
CA ASP A 425 -11.26 -46.58 -17.16
C ASP A 425 -10.37 -45.69 -16.26
N GLY A 426 -10.93 -45.02 -15.25
CA GLY A 426 -10.17 -44.36 -14.18
C GLY A 426 -9.52 -43.01 -14.55
N ARG A 427 -9.89 -42.40 -15.68
CA ARG A 427 -9.31 -41.13 -16.13
C ARG A 427 -10.24 -39.95 -15.83
N TRP A 428 -9.70 -38.94 -15.16
CA TRP A 428 -10.28 -37.60 -15.19
C TRP A 428 -9.91 -36.90 -16.50
N THR A 429 -10.82 -36.11 -17.06
CA THR A 429 -10.48 -35.13 -18.08
C THR A 429 -9.95 -33.90 -17.35
N GLY A 430 -8.65 -33.60 -17.44
CA GLY A 430 -8.01 -32.46 -16.76
C GLY A 430 -8.71 -31.11 -16.99
N THR A 431 -9.45 -31.00 -18.09
CA THR A 431 -10.29 -29.85 -18.46
C THR A 431 -11.42 -29.50 -17.48
N ALA A 432 -11.92 -30.43 -16.65
CA ALA A 432 -13.03 -30.16 -15.73
C ALA A 432 -12.60 -29.53 -14.39
N ILE A 433 -11.36 -29.72 -13.95
CA ILE A 433 -10.87 -29.22 -12.66
C ILE A 433 -10.11 -27.90 -12.85
N GLU A 434 -9.24 -27.82 -13.87
CA GLU A 434 -8.52 -26.60 -14.23
C GLU A 434 -9.44 -25.40 -14.50
N ARG A 435 -10.64 -25.64 -15.07
CA ARG A 435 -11.60 -24.58 -15.42
C ARG A 435 -12.59 -24.23 -14.33
N ASN A 436 -12.75 -25.11 -13.34
CA ASN A 436 -13.71 -24.93 -12.26
C ASN A 436 -13.02 -24.49 -10.95
N GLY A 437 -11.73 -24.76 -10.74
CA GLY A 437 -11.00 -24.30 -9.55
C GLY A 437 -11.09 -22.78 -9.36
N LEU A 438 -10.67 -22.02 -10.38
CA LEU A 438 -10.78 -20.56 -10.37
C LEU A 438 -12.24 -20.06 -10.26
N LYS A 439 -13.21 -20.75 -10.87
CA LYS A 439 -14.64 -20.40 -10.74
C LYS A 439 -15.12 -20.54 -9.30
N GLU A 440 -14.80 -21.67 -8.68
CA GLU A 440 -15.20 -21.97 -7.30
C GLU A 440 -14.49 -21.03 -6.32
N PHE A 441 -13.23 -20.69 -6.59
CA PHE A 441 -12.45 -19.75 -5.78
C PHE A 441 -13.00 -18.32 -5.83
N LEU A 442 -13.27 -17.82 -7.04
CA LEU A 442 -13.80 -16.47 -7.23
C LEU A 442 -15.33 -16.41 -7.07
N ASN A 443 -15.98 -17.56 -6.86
CA ASN A 443 -17.43 -17.71 -6.82
C ASN A 443 -18.15 -17.10 -8.04
N ILE A 444 -17.64 -17.37 -9.25
CA ILE A 444 -18.19 -16.88 -10.51
C ILE A 444 -18.86 -18.00 -11.31
N SER A 445 -20.01 -17.68 -11.93
CA SER A 445 -20.82 -18.65 -12.68
C SER A 445 -20.20 -19.08 -14.00
N THR A 446 -19.40 -18.22 -14.63
CA THR A 446 -18.84 -18.42 -15.97
C THR A 446 -17.44 -17.82 -16.08
N ILE A 447 -16.52 -18.57 -16.68
CA ILE A 447 -15.24 -18.05 -17.21
C ILE A 447 -15.28 -18.33 -18.69
N THR A 448 -15.30 -17.28 -19.50
CA THR A 448 -15.33 -17.40 -20.96
C THR A 448 -13.90 -17.48 -21.46
N TYR A 449 -13.46 -18.68 -21.82
CA TYR A 449 -12.14 -18.88 -22.45
C TYR A 449 -12.26 -18.55 -23.95
N THR A 450 -11.81 -17.37 -24.35
CA THR A 450 -11.71 -17.00 -25.77
C THR A 450 -10.33 -17.34 -26.30
N THR A 451 -10.23 -18.28 -27.25
CA THR A 451 -8.99 -18.57 -28.01
C THR A 451 -8.72 -17.55 -29.12
N TYR A 452 -9.31 -16.35 -29.02
CA TYR A 452 -9.07 -15.28 -29.97
C TYR A 452 -7.87 -14.45 -29.50
N PRO A 453 -7.10 -13.84 -30.43
CA PRO A 453 -6.12 -12.84 -30.05
C PRO A 453 -6.86 -11.75 -29.28
N VAL A 454 -6.46 -11.55 -28.03
CA VAL A 454 -7.03 -10.53 -27.16
C VAL A 454 -6.47 -9.20 -27.65
N HIS A 455 -7.14 -8.59 -28.62
CA HIS A 455 -6.82 -7.26 -29.11
C HIS A 455 -7.50 -6.21 -28.21
N GLY A 456 -6.74 -5.22 -27.70
CA GLY A 456 -7.30 -4.10 -26.93
C GLY A 456 -6.38 -3.55 -25.83
N GLU A 457 -6.98 -3.13 -24.71
CA GLU A 457 -6.27 -2.60 -23.52
C GLU A 457 -5.28 -3.61 -22.92
N ALA A 458 -5.50 -4.90 -23.16
CA ALA A 458 -4.61 -5.98 -22.72
C ALA A 458 -3.23 -5.97 -23.43
N GLU A 459 -3.04 -5.20 -24.50
CA GLU A 459 -1.73 -5.01 -25.15
C GLU A 459 -0.99 -3.76 -24.62
N LYS A 460 -1.59 -2.99 -23.71
CA LYS A 460 -1.02 -1.74 -23.21
C LYS A 460 -0.36 -1.94 -21.85
N ARG A 461 0.86 -1.41 -21.73
CA ARG A 461 1.51 -1.20 -20.44
C ARG A 461 0.60 -0.34 -19.57
N SER A 462 0.25 -0.80 -18.36
CA SER A 462 -0.61 -0.04 -17.46
C SER A 462 0.17 1.06 -16.74
N ASN A 463 -0.49 2.18 -16.45
CA ASN A 463 0.09 3.25 -15.64
C ASN A 463 0.50 2.74 -14.23
N ASP A 464 -0.17 1.70 -13.74
CA ASP A 464 0.17 1.06 -12.47
C ASP A 464 1.53 0.35 -12.50
N LEU A 465 1.99 -0.13 -13.66
CA LEU A 465 3.35 -0.68 -13.78
C LEU A 465 4.39 0.42 -13.61
N GLU A 466 4.17 1.60 -14.21
CA GLU A 466 5.08 2.74 -14.03
C GLU A 466 5.09 3.24 -12.58
N ASP A 467 3.92 3.31 -11.94
CA ASP A 467 3.79 3.64 -10.51
C ASP A 467 4.61 2.67 -9.64
N LEU A 468 4.48 1.37 -9.90
CA LEU A 468 5.23 0.34 -9.20
C LEU A 468 6.75 0.48 -9.41
N GLU A 469 7.19 0.68 -10.65
CA GLU A 469 8.60 0.86 -10.97
C GLU A 469 9.20 2.09 -10.29
N LYS A 470 8.46 3.21 -10.27
CA LYS A 470 8.85 4.44 -9.54
C LYS A 470 8.91 4.23 -8.03
N LEU A 471 7.95 3.48 -7.48
CA LEU A 471 7.89 3.16 -6.07
C LEU A 471 9.11 2.34 -5.62
N PHE A 472 9.48 1.32 -6.39
CA PHE A 472 10.55 0.40 -6.03
C PHE A 472 11.92 0.71 -6.63
N LEU A 473 12.02 1.69 -7.54
CA LEU A 473 13.23 1.93 -8.37
C LEU A 473 13.71 0.66 -9.07
N ILE A 474 12.78 -0.03 -9.70
CA ILE A 474 13.06 -1.20 -10.53
C ILE A 474 12.54 -0.95 -11.94
N THR A 475 13.02 -1.74 -12.88
CA THR A 475 12.52 -1.71 -14.26
C THR A 475 12.16 -3.13 -14.63
N PHE A 476 10.88 -3.34 -14.94
CA PHE A 476 10.41 -4.56 -15.56
C PHE A 476 10.76 -4.51 -17.06
N PRO A 477 11.17 -5.65 -17.65
CA PRO A 477 11.37 -5.77 -19.08
C PRO A 477 10.19 -5.19 -19.89
N GLU A 478 10.49 -4.36 -20.88
CA GLU A 478 9.50 -3.84 -21.83
C GLU A 478 8.97 -4.95 -22.74
N LYS A 479 9.73 -6.05 -22.90
CA LYS A 479 9.36 -7.23 -23.67
C LYS A 479 9.62 -8.50 -22.87
N VAL A 480 8.67 -9.42 -22.97
CA VAL A 480 8.79 -10.79 -22.45
C VAL A 480 8.66 -11.76 -23.63
N GLY A 481 9.81 -12.08 -24.27
CA GLY A 481 9.98 -13.20 -25.21
C GLY A 481 9.20 -13.19 -26.54
N ASP A 482 9.80 -13.83 -27.56
CA ASP A 482 9.21 -14.21 -28.85
C ASP A 482 9.49 -15.71 -29.01
N THR A 483 8.48 -16.58 -28.96
CA THR A 483 8.64 -17.97 -29.41
C THR A 483 7.97 -18.17 -30.74
N GLY A 484 8.63 -18.71 -31.75
CA GLY A 484 7.97 -19.11 -32.99
C GLY A 484 7.03 -20.33 -32.86
N SER A 485 6.09 -20.40 -31.90
CA SER A 485 5.23 -21.57 -31.69
C SER A 485 3.79 -21.20 -31.30
N GLY A 486 2.91 -21.18 -32.30
CA GLY A 486 1.52 -20.70 -32.24
C GLY A 486 0.56 -21.40 -31.28
N TRP A 487 0.84 -21.33 -29.98
CA TRP A 487 -0.03 -21.67 -28.86
C TRP A 487 -0.49 -20.38 -28.16
N THR A 488 -1.25 -19.55 -28.86
CA THR A 488 -1.86 -18.34 -28.29
C THR A 488 -3.18 -18.66 -27.58
N SER A 489 -3.14 -19.41 -26.48
CA SER A 489 -4.32 -19.55 -25.62
C SER A 489 -4.30 -18.48 -24.52
N TRP A 490 -4.70 -17.26 -24.87
CA TRP A 490 -4.93 -16.20 -23.90
C TRP A 490 -6.23 -16.45 -23.13
N ARG A 491 -6.19 -16.20 -21.82
CA ARG A 491 -7.38 -16.24 -20.98
C ARG A 491 -7.86 -14.81 -20.78
N SER A 492 -8.82 -14.37 -21.60
CA SER A 492 -9.52 -13.13 -21.29
C SER A 492 -10.48 -13.38 -20.12
N LEU A 493 -10.26 -12.69 -19.01
CA LEU A 493 -11.25 -12.57 -17.93
C LEU A 493 -12.11 -11.34 -18.23
N ASN A 494 -12.78 -11.34 -19.39
CA ASN A 494 -13.57 -10.18 -19.87
C ASN A 494 -14.77 -9.83 -18.98
N GLU A 495 -15.09 -10.63 -17.97
CA GLU A 495 -16.28 -10.48 -17.13
C GLU A 495 -16.03 -10.76 -15.64
N ALA A 496 -14.78 -10.67 -15.15
CA ALA A 496 -14.56 -10.79 -13.71
C ALA A 496 -15.16 -9.55 -13.00
N PRO A 497 -16.23 -9.69 -12.19
CA PRO A 497 -17.01 -8.55 -11.69
C PRO A 497 -16.24 -7.63 -10.73
N ASN A 498 -15.01 -7.99 -10.35
CA ASN A 498 -14.20 -7.35 -9.31
C ASN A 498 -12.75 -7.15 -9.77
N LEU A 499 -12.55 -6.97 -11.06
CA LEU A 499 -11.24 -6.76 -11.61
C LEU A 499 -10.69 -5.38 -11.22
N VAL A 500 -9.50 -5.33 -10.63
CA VAL A 500 -8.93 -4.07 -10.13
C VAL A 500 -7.68 -3.64 -10.92
N PHE A 501 -6.78 -4.56 -11.27
CA PHE A 501 -5.54 -4.20 -11.99
C PHE A 501 -5.10 -5.21 -13.03
N TRP A 502 -4.39 -4.69 -14.04
CA TRP A 502 -3.68 -5.45 -15.06
C TRP A 502 -2.27 -4.90 -15.18
N PHE A 503 -1.29 -5.78 -15.24
CA PHE A 503 0.08 -5.48 -15.63
C PHE A 503 0.38 -6.25 -16.90
N TYR A 504 0.96 -5.58 -17.90
CA TYR A 504 1.29 -6.17 -19.20
C TYR A 504 2.61 -5.63 -19.73
N SER A 505 3.33 -6.46 -20.51
CA SER A 505 4.62 -6.13 -21.13
C SER A 505 4.58 -6.49 -22.62
N THR A 506 4.60 -5.49 -23.52
CA THR A 506 4.95 -5.66 -24.95
C THR A 506 5.38 -4.35 -25.59
N GLU A 507 6.22 -4.44 -26.63
CA GLU A 507 6.06 -3.63 -27.85
C GLU A 507 6.35 -4.49 -29.10
N ASN A 508 5.27 -4.97 -29.77
CA ASN A 508 5.11 -5.43 -31.18
C ASN A 508 6.38 -5.84 -31.98
N ILE A 509 6.55 -7.00 -32.63
CA ILE A 509 5.76 -7.70 -33.66
C ILE A 509 6.23 -9.18 -33.69
N ALA A 510 5.29 -10.11 -33.93
CA ALA A 510 5.42 -11.57 -33.96
C ALA A 510 5.40 -12.23 -32.58
N ALA A 511 4.54 -13.24 -32.46
CA ALA A 511 4.02 -13.77 -31.22
C ALA A 511 5.04 -14.69 -30.52
N ASP A 512 5.16 -14.61 -29.19
CA ASP A 512 4.49 -15.56 -28.29
C ASP A 512 4.94 -15.40 -26.80
N PHE A 513 3.93 -15.30 -25.92
CA PHE A 513 3.88 -15.28 -24.44
C PHE A 513 4.31 -14.03 -23.61
N PRO A 514 3.61 -12.88 -23.75
CA PRO A 514 3.61 -11.84 -22.73
C PRO A 514 3.25 -12.36 -21.32
N TYR A 515 4.06 -11.98 -20.34
CA TYR A 515 3.71 -12.17 -18.94
C TYR A 515 2.74 -11.07 -18.52
N ALA A 516 1.57 -11.48 -18.03
CA ALA A 516 0.56 -10.58 -17.49
C ALA A 516 0.28 -10.95 -16.03
N SER A 517 -0.02 -9.94 -15.21
CA SER A 517 -0.52 -10.15 -13.86
C SER A 517 -1.85 -9.45 -13.72
N ILE A 518 -2.81 -10.11 -13.08
CA ILE A 518 -4.14 -9.57 -12.85
C ILE A 518 -4.47 -9.65 -11.36
N ALA A 519 -4.96 -8.55 -10.78
CA ALA A 519 -5.44 -8.52 -9.40
C ALA A 519 -6.97 -8.44 -9.39
N ILE A 520 -7.59 -9.41 -8.72
CA ILE A 520 -9.05 -9.57 -8.63
C ILE A 520 -9.43 -9.39 -7.16
N LYS A 521 -10.36 -8.49 -6.87
CA LYS A 521 -10.85 -8.26 -5.50
C LYS A 521 -11.77 -9.40 -5.08
N VAL A 522 -11.48 -9.99 -3.93
CA VAL A 522 -12.24 -11.10 -3.32
C VAL A 522 -12.66 -10.61 -1.94
N GLY A 523 -13.80 -9.91 -1.90
CA GLY A 523 -14.29 -9.29 -0.68
C GLY A 523 -13.36 -8.17 -0.21
N ASN A 524 -12.83 -8.27 1.02
CA ASN A 524 -11.83 -7.31 1.52
C ASN A 524 -10.39 -7.63 1.08
N GLY A 525 -10.14 -8.78 0.43
CA GLY A 525 -8.80 -9.20 0.00
C GLY A 525 -8.63 -9.22 -1.51
N PHE A 526 -7.52 -9.78 -1.97
CA PHE A 526 -7.18 -9.89 -3.39
C PHE A 526 -6.68 -11.27 -3.75
N PHE A 527 -7.03 -11.70 -4.96
CA PHE A 527 -6.40 -12.81 -5.66
C PHE A 527 -5.60 -12.25 -6.84
N ILE A 528 -4.29 -12.48 -6.82
CA ILE A 528 -3.39 -12.12 -7.92
C ILE A 528 -3.09 -13.38 -8.72
N HIS A 529 -3.37 -13.31 -10.01
CA HIS A 529 -3.11 -14.40 -10.93
C HIS A 529 -2.05 -13.96 -11.95
N ASN A 530 -0.88 -14.58 -11.87
CA ASN A 530 0.17 -14.34 -12.84
C ASN A 530 0.06 -15.36 -13.97
N ALA A 531 0.10 -14.87 -15.21
CA ALA A 531 0.09 -15.67 -16.41
C ALA A 531 1.31 -16.59 -16.48
N TRP A 532 1.21 -17.58 -17.35
CA TRP A 532 2.28 -18.55 -17.58
C TRP A 532 3.34 -18.01 -18.54
N PRO A 533 4.60 -17.79 -18.11
CA PRO A 533 5.69 -17.70 -19.06
C PRO A 533 6.16 -19.13 -19.35
N PRO A 534 6.21 -19.59 -20.61
CA PRO A 534 6.72 -20.92 -20.89
C PRO A 534 8.19 -20.97 -20.42
N ALA A 535 8.52 -21.96 -19.57
CA ALA A 535 9.78 -22.02 -18.83
C ALA A 535 11.04 -21.97 -19.72
N SER A 536 10.91 -22.22 -21.03
CA SER A 536 11.99 -22.16 -22.02
C SER A 536 12.22 -20.79 -22.68
N VAL A 537 11.49 -19.73 -22.29
CA VAL A 537 11.23 -18.56 -23.19
C VAL A 537 11.58 -17.19 -22.61
N LEU A 538 11.99 -17.10 -21.35
CA LEU A 538 12.39 -15.80 -20.79
C LEU A 538 13.79 -15.40 -21.28
N TYR A 539 13.86 -14.93 -22.53
CA TYR A 539 14.93 -14.08 -23.04
C TYR A 539 14.63 -12.66 -22.58
N THR A 540 15.25 -12.28 -21.47
CA THR A 540 15.26 -10.91 -20.99
C THR A 540 16.38 -10.16 -21.74
N GLU A 541 16.14 -8.91 -22.17
CA GLU A 541 17.22 -8.05 -22.69
C GLU A 541 18.27 -7.73 -21.61
N ASN A 542 17.92 -8.00 -20.34
CA ASN A 542 18.81 -7.97 -19.20
C ASN A 542 19.27 -9.40 -18.87
N PRO A 543 20.45 -9.86 -19.32
CA PRO A 543 20.93 -11.25 -19.17
C PRO A 543 21.13 -11.73 -17.72
N SER A 544 20.83 -10.89 -16.73
CA SER A 544 20.91 -11.22 -15.31
C SER A 544 19.67 -11.92 -14.75
N TRP A 545 18.52 -11.90 -15.46
CA TRP A 545 17.27 -12.51 -14.96
C TRP A 545 16.95 -13.79 -15.71
N ASP A 546 16.98 -14.91 -15.00
CA ASP A 546 16.37 -16.14 -15.50
C ASP A 546 14.84 -16.11 -15.33
N ALA A 547 14.19 -17.13 -15.89
CA ALA A 547 12.75 -17.24 -15.91
C ALA A 547 12.11 -17.22 -14.51
N ASN A 548 12.71 -17.97 -13.59
CA ASN A 548 12.23 -18.11 -12.22
C ASN A 548 12.43 -16.83 -11.42
N GLN A 549 13.55 -16.15 -11.66
CA GLN A 549 13.82 -14.85 -11.05
C GLN A 549 12.75 -13.84 -11.46
N PHE A 550 12.51 -13.65 -12.75
CA PHE A 550 11.49 -12.69 -13.21
C PHE A 550 10.10 -12.96 -12.63
N ILE A 551 9.64 -14.21 -12.66
CA ILE A 551 8.35 -14.64 -12.08
C ILE A 551 8.29 -14.30 -10.59
N SER A 552 9.36 -14.60 -9.86
CA SER A 552 9.43 -14.35 -8.42
C SER A 552 9.43 -12.85 -8.12
N TYR A 553 10.17 -12.06 -8.92
CA TYR A 553 10.15 -10.60 -8.85
C TYR A 553 8.72 -10.09 -9.05
N ALA A 554 8.08 -10.46 -10.17
CA ALA A 554 6.73 -10.00 -10.48
C ALA A 554 5.72 -10.40 -9.40
N ALA A 555 5.72 -11.65 -8.94
CA ALA A 555 4.84 -12.11 -7.88
C ALA A 555 5.01 -11.29 -6.60
N ILE A 556 6.24 -11.06 -6.14
CA ILE A 556 6.50 -10.30 -4.90
C ILE A 556 6.12 -8.82 -5.07
N TYR A 557 6.69 -8.15 -6.06
CA TYR A 557 6.50 -6.71 -6.22
C TYR A 557 5.05 -6.34 -6.53
N PHE A 558 4.33 -7.12 -7.36
CA PHE A 558 2.91 -6.87 -7.59
C PHE A 558 2.09 -7.09 -6.31
N SER A 559 2.38 -8.13 -5.52
CA SER A 559 1.65 -8.36 -4.27
C SER A 559 1.84 -7.24 -3.25
N VAL A 560 3.08 -6.79 -3.08
CA VAL A 560 3.40 -5.69 -2.16
C VAL A 560 2.85 -4.36 -2.67
N TYR A 561 2.86 -4.12 -3.98
CA TYR A 561 2.25 -2.94 -4.57
C TYR A 561 0.73 -2.90 -4.34
N ILE A 562 0.04 -4.03 -4.53
CA ILE A 562 -1.41 -4.13 -4.22
C ILE A 562 -1.67 -3.91 -2.74
N TYR A 563 -0.81 -4.44 -1.85
CA TYR A 563 -0.89 -4.17 -0.41
C TYR A 563 -0.81 -2.66 -0.14
N ILE A 564 0.19 -1.98 -0.70
CA ILE A 564 0.39 -0.55 -0.49
C ILE A 564 -0.80 0.26 -1.03
N LYS A 565 -1.27 -0.04 -2.24
CA LYS A 565 -2.44 0.63 -2.82
C LYS A 565 -3.69 0.47 -1.96
N HIS A 566 -3.96 -0.74 -1.47
CA HIS A 566 -5.19 -0.99 -0.71
C HIS A 566 -5.08 -0.55 0.76
N TYR A 567 -4.07 -1.06 1.48
CA TYR A 567 -3.97 -0.93 2.93
C TYR A 567 -3.24 0.33 3.40
N VAL A 568 -2.35 0.88 2.58
CA VAL A 568 -1.60 2.10 2.94
C VAL A 568 -2.28 3.34 2.36
N LEU A 569 -2.63 3.31 1.07
CA LEU A 569 -3.17 4.47 0.36
C LEU A 569 -4.71 4.54 0.35
N GLY A 570 -5.41 3.41 0.48
CA GLY A 570 -6.87 3.37 0.31
C GLY A 570 -7.31 3.67 -1.13
N ASP A 571 -6.44 3.41 -2.12
CA ASP A 571 -6.64 3.76 -3.53
C ASP A 571 -7.65 2.83 -4.26
N ILE A 572 -8.07 1.70 -3.65
CA ILE A 572 -8.80 0.59 -4.32
C ILE A 572 -9.79 -0.21 -3.46
#